data_AF-A0A357CUY5-F1
#
_entry.id   AF-A0A357CUY5-F1
#
_cell.length_a   1.000
_cell.length_b   1.000
_cell.length_c   1.000
_cell.angle_alpha   90.00
_cell.angle_beta   90.00
_cell.angle_gamma   90.00
#
_symmetry.space_group_name_H-M   'P 1'
#
loop_
_entity.id
_entity.type
_entity.pdbx_description
1 polymer ?
#
loop_
_entity_poly.entity_id
_entity_poly.type
_entity_poly.pdbx_seq_one_letter_code
_entity_poly.pdbx_strand_id
1 'polypeptide(L)'
;RKNNKPSNKAKEVYLLSGKIYCGECGYSMGGNKKMSGRSKTPHVTYRCMGKKNRHICENKEIRREYIETYVLEKLSEYVFDERLISKLVKEYVAYQNSTNSDVIEKKESIKSRLNEVTREAKNLINIMAKTGSNMMLERITELEE
;
A
#
# COMPACT_ATOMS: atom_id res chain seq x y z
N ARG A 1 -21.24 -21.65 8.78
CA ARG A 1 -20.66 -20.46 9.45
C ARG A 1 -19.24 -20.27 8.92
N LYS A 2 -18.99 -19.26 8.06
CA LYS A 2 -17.62 -18.91 7.65
C LYS A 2 -16.92 -18.30 8.85
N ASN A 3 -15.93 -18.99 9.42
CA ASN A 3 -15.08 -18.45 10.47
C ASN A 3 -14.25 -17.30 9.89
N ASN A 4 -14.75 -16.07 10.01
CA ASN A 4 -13.94 -14.87 9.85
C ASN A 4 -12.86 -14.93 10.94
N LYS A 5 -11.66 -15.39 10.57
CA LYS A 5 -10.50 -15.29 11.45
C LYS A 5 -10.30 -13.81 11.77
N PRO A 6 -10.09 -13.43 13.04
CA PRO A 6 -9.82 -12.05 13.38
C PRO A 6 -8.55 -11.59 12.66
N SER A 7 -8.73 -10.73 11.66
CA SER A 7 -7.66 -10.03 10.97
C SER A 7 -7.12 -8.97 11.94
N ASN A 8 -5.81 -8.97 12.20
CA ASN A 8 -5.10 -7.90 12.91
C ASN A 8 -5.41 -7.68 14.42
N LYS A 9 -5.47 -8.74 15.23
CA LYS A 9 -5.37 -8.63 16.71
C LYS A 9 -3.93 -8.66 17.25
N ALA A 10 -2.93 -8.75 16.38
CA ALA A 10 -1.54 -8.87 16.81
C ALA A 10 -1.03 -7.52 17.35
N LYS A 11 -0.52 -7.53 18.58
CA LYS A 11 0.17 -6.37 19.18
C LYS A 11 1.51 -6.05 18.50
N GLU A 12 2.00 -6.94 17.65
CA GLU A 12 3.21 -6.73 16.85
C GLU A 12 3.00 -7.10 15.40
N VAL A 13 3.67 -6.34 14.53
CA VAL A 13 3.71 -6.57 13.09
C VAL A 13 4.81 -7.58 12.77
N TYR A 14 4.47 -8.57 11.96
CA TYR A 14 5.36 -9.61 11.44
C TYR A 14 5.28 -9.55 9.92
N LEU A 15 6.34 -9.04 9.27
CA LEU A 15 6.34 -8.75 7.83
C LEU A 15 6.15 -10.02 6.99
N LEU A 16 6.65 -11.14 7.49
CA LEU A 16 6.67 -12.41 6.78
C LEU A 16 5.52 -13.34 7.21
N SER A 17 4.49 -12.79 7.86
CA SER A 17 3.32 -13.56 8.29
C SER A 17 2.68 -14.30 7.11
N GLY A 18 2.55 -15.63 7.24
CA GLY A 18 2.01 -16.48 6.18
C GLY A 18 2.94 -16.72 4.98
N LYS A 19 4.21 -16.29 5.06
CA LYS A 19 5.23 -16.51 4.01
C LYS A 19 6.34 -17.47 4.44
N ILE A 20 6.61 -17.60 5.74
CA ILE A 20 7.67 -18.48 6.26
C ILE A 20 7.14 -19.85 6.68
N TYR A 21 7.89 -20.89 6.32
CA TYR A 21 7.64 -22.29 6.68
C TYR A 21 8.87 -22.89 7.35
N CYS A 22 8.64 -23.85 8.25
CA CYS A 22 9.69 -24.55 8.95
C CYS A 22 10.41 -25.53 8.02
N GLY A 23 11.73 -25.40 7.90
CA GLY A 23 12.54 -26.31 7.08
C GLY A 23 12.61 -27.75 7.57
N GLU A 24 12.33 -28.02 8.85
CA GLU A 24 12.36 -29.38 9.41
C GLU A 24 11.04 -30.14 9.21
N CYS A 25 9.89 -29.51 9.47
CA CYS A 25 8.59 -30.19 9.49
C CYS A 25 7.57 -29.64 8.48
N GLY A 26 7.94 -28.64 7.67
CA GLY A 26 7.08 -28.04 6.65
C GLY A 26 5.90 -27.19 7.17
N TYR A 27 5.61 -27.20 8.47
CA TYR A 27 4.55 -26.36 9.04
C TYR A 27 4.89 -24.87 8.96
N SER A 28 3.86 -24.02 8.90
CA SER A 28 4.04 -22.57 8.93
C SER A 28 4.72 -22.09 10.21
N MET A 29 5.46 -21.00 10.12
CA MET A 29 5.99 -20.30 11.29
C MET A 29 5.06 -19.15 11.68
N GLY A 30 4.81 -19.03 12.98
CA GLY A 30 3.97 -17.98 13.55
C GLY A 30 4.77 -17.02 14.43
N GLY A 31 4.33 -15.77 14.50
CA GLY A 31 4.90 -14.77 15.39
C GLY A 31 4.73 -15.13 16.87
N ASN A 32 5.78 -14.92 17.65
CA ASN A 32 5.84 -15.19 19.08
C ASN A 32 6.56 -14.04 19.79
N LYS A 33 5.84 -13.36 20.70
CA LYS A 33 6.38 -12.31 21.57
C LYS A 33 6.43 -12.83 23.00
N LYS A 34 7.61 -12.84 23.59
CA LYS A 34 7.83 -13.15 25.01
C LYS A 34 8.59 -12.01 25.66
N MET A 35 8.32 -11.71 26.93
CA MET A 35 9.21 -10.84 27.70
C MET A 35 10.39 -11.69 28.17
N SER A 36 11.61 -11.19 27.98
CA SER A 36 12.84 -11.90 28.35
C SER A 36 13.62 -11.14 29.42
N GLY A 37 14.27 -11.89 30.32
CA GLY A 37 15.17 -11.37 31.35
C GLY A 37 14.51 -10.58 32.49
N ARG A 38 15.34 -10.15 33.45
CA ARG A 38 14.95 -9.34 34.61
C ARG A 38 14.44 -7.95 34.21
N SER A 39 14.96 -7.42 33.11
CA SER A 39 14.58 -6.12 32.52
C SER A 39 13.26 -6.16 31.74
N LYS A 40 12.64 -7.34 31.53
CA LYS A 40 11.38 -7.52 30.79
C LYS A 40 11.43 -6.94 29.36
N THR A 41 12.57 -7.08 28.68
CA THR A 41 12.70 -6.63 27.29
C THR A 41 11.90 -7.52 26.35
N PRO A 42 11.16 -6.97 25.37
CA PRO A 42 10.40 -7.75 24.42
C PRO A 42 11.33 -8.56 23.51
N HIS A 43 11.17 -9.88 23.51
CA HIS A 43 11.85 -10.81 22.61
C HIS A 43 10.85 -11.33 21.59
N VAL A 44 10.99 -10.87 20.34
CA VAL A 44 10.08 -11.15 19.24
C VAL A 44 10.71 -12.14 18.28
N THR A 45 9.99 -13.22 17.98
CA THR A 45 10.51 -14.40 17.26
C THR A 45 9.47 -14.97 16.31
N TYR A 46 9.94 -15.71 15.31
CA TYR A 46 9.15 -16.68 14.57
C TYR A 46 9.34 -18.06 15.21
N ARG A 47 8.23 -18.68 15.60
CA ARG A 47 8.18 -20.04 16.18
C ARG A 47 7.46 -20.97 15.21
N CYS A 48 8.00 -22.16 14.99
CA CYS A 48 7.32 -23.22 14.24
C CYS A 48 5.97 -23.59 14.88
N MET A 49 4.90 -23.60 14.09
CA MET A 49 3.57 -23.97 14.60
C MET A 49 3.43 -25.48 14.86
N GLY A 50 4.18 -26.32 14.15
CA GLY A 50 4.28 -27.75 14.45
C GLY A 50 4.86 -28.00 15.85
N LYS A 51 5.90 -27.25 16.23
CA LYS A 51 6.46 -27.27 17.59
C LYS A 51 5.50 -26.72 18.63
N LYS A 52 4.82 -25.61 18.33
CA LYS A 52 3.92 -24.93 19.28
C LYS A 52 2.63 -25.71 19.56
N ASN A 53 1.98 -26.23 18.52
CA ASN A 53 0.63 -26.78 18.64
C ASN A 53 0.60 -28.31 18.67
N ARG A 54 1.61 -28.98 18.08
CA ARG A 54 1.62 -30.44 17.92
C ARG A 54 2.81 -31.11 18.60
N HIS A 55 3.81 -30.34 19.05
CA HIS A 55 5.03 -30.84 19.69
C HIS A 55 5.83 -31.86 18.84
N ILE A 56 5.69 -31.80 17.51
CA ILE A 56 6.32 -32.74 16.55
C ILE A 56 7.63 -32.22 15.93
N CYS A 57 8.12 -31.07 16.38
CA CYS A 57 9.27 -30.41 15.76
C CYS A 57 10.10 -29.74 16.84
N GLU A 58 11.43 -29.85 16.71
CA GLU A 58 12.37 -29.30 17.68
C GLU A 58 13.05 -28.02 17.20
N ASN A 59 12.80 -27.61 15.95
CA ASN A 59 13.35 -26.39 15.36
C ASN A 59 13.32 -25.19 16.33
N LYS A 60 14.44 -24.47 16.39
CA LYS A 60 14.61 -23.33 17.28
C LYS A 60 13.81 -22.14 16.77
N GLU A 61 13.41 -21.30 17.72
CA GLU A 61 12.84 -19.99 17.39
C GLU A 61 13.90 -19.13 16.75
N ILE A 62 13.51 -18.42 15.69
CA ILE A 62 14.37 -17.48 15.00
C ILE A 62 13.92 -16.07 15.39
N ARG A 63 14.85 -15.20 15.77
CA ARG A 63 14.49 -13.80 16.09
C ARG A 63 13.95 -13.11 14.85
N ARG A 64 12.89 -12.32 15.03
CA ARG A 64 12.21 -11.61 13.95
C ARG A 64 13.19 -10.72 13.20
N GLU A 65 14.00 -9.96 13.94
CA GLU A 65 14.95 -9.01 13.36
C GLU A 65 15.89 -9.68 12.35
N TYR A 66 16.49 -10.82 12.71
CA TYR A 66 17.44 -11.49 11.82
C TYR A 66 16.82 -11.99 10.51
N ILE A 67 15.67 -12.68 10.59
CA ILE A 67 15.06 -13.24 9.39
C ILE A 67 14.42 -12.18 8.51
N GLU A 68 13.82 -11.15 9.10
CA GLU A 68 13.23 -10.05 8.32
C GLU A 68 14.31 -9.21 7.66
N THR A 69 15.38 -8.84 8.36
CA THR A 69 16.51 -8.13 7.77
C THR A 69 17.11 -8.93 6.62
N TYR A 70 17.38 -10.22 6.82
CA TYR A 70 17.94 -11.08 5.77
C TYR A 70 17.02 -11.14 4.53
N VAL A 71 15.71 -11.32 4.72
CA VAL A 71 14.77 -11.37 3.60
C VAL A 71 14.68 -10.02 2.89
N LEU A 72 14.67 -8.91 3.63
CA LEU A 72 14.63 -7.57 3.03
C LEU A 72 15.91 -7.25 2.26
N GLU A 73 17.08 -7.62 2.78
CA GLU A 73 18.36 -7.48 2.09
C GLU A 73 18.36 -8.27 0.78
N LYS A 74 17.96 -9.55 0.82
CA LYS A 74 17.86 -10.35 -0.40
C LYS A 74 16.82 -9.81 -1.37
N LEU A 75 15.65 -9.40 -0.90
CA LEU A 75 14.67 -8.74 -1.76
C LEU A 75 15.24 -7.47 -2.39
N SER A 76 16.02 -6.68 -1.65
CA SER A 76 16.65 -5.48 -2.21
C SER A 76 17.65 -5.84 -3.31
N GLU A 77 18.49 -6.86 -3.10
CA GLU A 77 19.41 -7.36 -4.13
C GLU A 77 18.66 -7.78 -5.41
N TYR A 78 17.55 -8.50 -5.28
CA TYR A 78 16.77 -8.95 -6.44
C TYR A 78 15.95 -7.84 -7.11
N VAL A 79 15.35 -6.95 -6.33
CA VAL A 79 14.46 -5.90 -6.84
C VAL A 79 15.25 -4.78 -7.49
N PHE A 80 16.46 -4.48 -7.00
CA PHE A 80 17.32 -3.44 -7.57
C PHE A 80 18.22 -3.93 -8.71
N ASP A 81 18.04 -5.17 -9.19
CA ASP A 81 18.59 -5.57 -10.48
C ASP A 81 17.85 -4.79 -11.59
N GLU A 82 18.60 -3.97 -12.33
CA GLU A 82 18.13 -3.03 -13.35
C GLU A 82 17.23 -3.70 -14.42
N ARG A 83 17.45 -5.00 -14.64
CA ARG A 83 16.65 -5.83 -15.55
C ARG A 83 15.28 -6.19 -14.98
N LEU A 84 15.19 -6.39 -13.67
CA LEU A 84 13.97 -6.78 -12.98
C LEU A 84 13.04 -5.58 -12.76
N ILE A 85 13.60 -4.41 -12.44
CA ILE A 85 12.85 -3.16 -12.21
C ILE A 85 11.92 -2.89 -13.40
N SER A 86 12.44 -2.96 -14.63
CA SER A 86 11.65 -2.68 -15.83
C SER A 86 10.46 -3.63 -16.00
N LYS A 87 10.60 -4.90 -15.60
CA LYS A 87 9.51 -5.88 -15.66
C LYS A 87 8.50 -5.67 -14.52
N LEU A 88 9.00 -5.38 -13.32
CA LEU A 88 8.19 -5.13 -12.12
C LEU A 88 7.32 -3.88 -12.29
N VAL A 89 7.88 -2.80 -12.85
CA VAL A 89 7.14 -1.57 -13.17
C VAL A 89 6.04 -1.87 -14.19
N LYS A 90 6.32 -2.63 -15.25
CA LYS A 90 5.30 -3.02 -16.24
C LYS A 90 4.15 -3.79 -15.60
N GLU A 91 4.44 -4.80 -14.79
CA GLU A 91 3.39 -5.57 -14.11
C GLU A 91 2.64 -4.75 -13.07
N TYR A 92 3.32 -3.85 -12.35
CA TYR A 92 2.67 -2.95 -11.40
C TYR A 92 1.72 -1.97 -12.10
N VAL A 93 2.12 -1.40 -13.23
CA VAL A 93 1.25 -0.54 -14.05
C VAL A 93 0.05 -1.34 -14.57
N ALA A 94 0.27 -2.57 -15.05
CA ALA A 94 -0.82 -3.43 -15.49
C ALA A 94 -1.81 -3.76 -14.34
N TYR A 95 -1.29 -4.05 -13.15
CA TYR A 95 -2.10 -4.26 -11.94
C TYR A 95 -2.85 -3.00 -11.51
N GLN A 96 -2.22 -1.83 -11.56
CA GLN A 96 -2.92 -0.57 -11.28
C GLN A 96 -4.06 -0.33 -12.26
N ASN A 97 -3.84 -0.57 -13.55
CA ASN A 97 -4.86 -0.38 -14.58
C ASN A 97 -6.03 -1.35 -14.41
N SER A 98 -5.78 -2.59 -13.98
CA SER A 98 -6.85 -3.58 -13.74
C SER A 98 -7.61 -3.34 -12.44
N THR A 99 -6.96 -2.81 -11.41
CA THR A 99 -7.57 -2.63 -10.08
C THR A 99 -8.25 -1.26 -9.94
N ASN A 100 -7.77 -0.25 -10.67
CA ASN A 100 -8.22 1.14 -10.57
C ASN A 100 -8.92 1.66 -11.83
N SER A 101 -9.47 0.79 -12.69
CA SER A 101 -10.17 1.21 -13.91
C SER A 101 -11.20 2.32 -13.65
N ASP A 102 -12.00 2.17 -12.59
CA ASP A 102 -13.03 3.13 -12.20
C ASP A 102 -12.45 4.47 -11.73
N VAL A 103 -11.28 4.43 -11.08
CA VAL A 103 -10.58 5.64 -10.60
C VAL A 103 -9.91 6.37 -11.77
N ILE A 104 -9.36 5.61 -12.72
CA ILE A 104 -8.76 6.14 -13.95
C ILE A 104 -9.85 6.80 -14.81
N GLU A 105 -11.01 6.14 -14.97
CA GLU A 105 -12.14 6.69 -15.72
C GLU A 105 -12.70 7.96 -15.05
N LYS A 106 -12.88 7.96 -13.73
CA LYS A 106 -13.27 9.18 -12.99
C LYS A 106 -12.25 10.30 -13.14
N LYS A 107 -10.95 10.00 -13.10
CA LYS A 107 -9.91 11.00 -13.29
C LYS A 107 -9.99 11.64 -14.67
N GLU A 108 -10.18 10.84 -15.72
CA GLU A 108 -10.33 11.35 -17.09
C GLU A 108 -11.62 12.16 -17.26
N SER A 109 -12.74 11.74 -16.66
CA SER A 109 -14.00 12.51 -16.74
C SER A 109 -13.90 13.86 -16.02
N ILE A 110 -13.27 13.90 -14.84
CA ILE A 110 -13.02 15.16 -14.11
C ILE A 110 -12.10 16.07 -14.92
N LYS A 111 -11.07 15.51 -15.55
CA LYS A 111 -10.13 16.27 -16.39
C LYS A 111 -10.82 16.84 -17.64
N SER A 112 -11.68 16.06 -18.28
CA SER A 112 -12.50 16.51 -19.41
C SER A 112 -13.43 17.66 -19.00
N ARG A 113 -14.12 17.52 -17.87
CA ARG A 113 -15.02 18.54 -17.33
C ARG A 113 -14.27 19.81 -16.93
N LEU A 114 -13.06 19.69 -16.37
CA LEU A 114 -12.19 20.82 -16.10
C LEU A 114 -11.81 21.55 -17.40
N ASN A 115 -11.41 20.82 -18.44
CA ASN A 115 -11.07 21.42 -19.74
C ASN A 115 -12.27 22.13 -20.37
N GLU A 116 -13.46 21.55 -20.26
CA GLU A 116 -14.71 22.13 -20.75
C GLU A 116 -15.02 23.45 -20.04
N VAL A 117 -15.06 23.45 -18.70
CA VAL A 117 -15.27 24.65 -17.90
C VAL A 117 -14.20 25.71 -18.17
N THR A 118 -12.94 25.30 -18.33
CA THR A 118 -11.84 26.23 -18.66
C THR A 118 -12.02 26.85 -20.04
N ARG A 119 -12.51 26.08 -21.02
CA ARG A 119 -12.81 26.57 -22.37
C ARG A 119 -14.00 27.53 -22.34
N GLU A 120 -15.04 27.21 -21.59
CA GLU A 120 -16.20 28.09 -21.40
C GLU A 120 -15.79 29.41 -20.73
N ALA A 121 -14.98 29.35 -19.68
CA ALA A 121 -14.44 30.54 -19.03
C ALA A 121 -13.61 31.40 -20.00
N LYS A 122 -12.74 30.78 -20.81
CA LYS A 122 -11.97 31.51 -21.85
C LYS A 122 -12.87 32.14 -22.90
N ASN A 123 -13.92 31.44 -23.32
CA ASN A 123 -14.89 31.97 -24.28
C ASN A 123 -15.66 33.15 -23.71
N LEU A 124 -16.09 33.08 -22.44
CA LEU A 124 -16.72 34.19 -21.73
C LEU A 124 -15.80 35.41 -21.65
N ILE A 125 -14.54 35.23 -21.24
CA ILE A 125 -13.54 36.31 -21.20
C ILE A 125 -13.35 36.92 -22.59
N ASN A 126 -13.28 36.11 -23.65
CA ASN A 126 -13.16 36.59 -25.02
C ASN A 126 -14.40 37.38 -25.49
N ILE A 127 -15.60 36.98 -25.07
CA ILE A 127 -16.83 37.73 -25.34
C ILE A 127 -16.79 39.05 -24.56
N MET A 128 -16.43 39.04 -23.27
CA MET A 128 -16.28 40.26 -22.46
C MET A 128 -15.33 41.26 -23.10
N ALA A 129 -14.16 40.80 -23.55
CA ALA A 129 -13.17 41.63 -24.23
C ALA A 129 -13.67 42.22 -25.56
N LYS A 130 -14.57 41.52 -26.28
CA LYS A 130 -15.15 41.98 -27.55
C LYS A 130 -16.36 42.89 -27.39
N THR A 131 -17.15 42.73 -26.33
CA THR A 131 -18.48 43.35 -26.19
C THR A 131 -18.47 44.64 -25.37
N GLY A 132 -17.39 44.92 -24.63
CA GLY A 132 -17.14 46.22 -23.99
C GLY A 132 -18.32 46.82 -23.22
N SER A 133 -19.13 45.99 -22.55
CA SER A 133 -20.39 46.44 -21.94
C SER A 133 -20.20 46.74 -20.45
N ASN A 134 -20.14 48.03 -20.11
CA ASN A 134 -20.01 48.54 -18.73
C ASN A 134 -21.05 47.96 -17.74
N MET A 135 -22.25 47.62 -18.21
CA MET A 135 -23.32 47.00 -17.41
C MET A 135 -22.95 45.63 -16.83
N MET A 136 -22.05 44.88 -17.47
CA MET A 136 -21.57 43.59 -16.94
C MET A 136 -20.40 43.74 -15.98
N LEU A 137 -19.58 44.79 -16.11
CA LEU A 137 -18.49 45.10 -15.17
C LEU A 137 -19.06 45.37 -13.78
N GLU A 138 -20.13 46.15 -13.69
CA GLU A 138 -20.84 46.41 -12.42
C GLU A 138 -21.32 45.12 -11.75
N ARG A 139 -21.86 44.17 -12.51
CA ARG A 139 -22.33 42.88 -11.97
C ARG A 139 -21.22 41.95 -11.49
N ILE A 140 -20.03 42.01 -12.07
CA ILE A 140 -18.88 41.22 -11.63
C ILE A 140 -18.29 41.81 -10.34
N THR A 141 -18.17 43.14 -10.25
CA THR A 141 -17.74 43.81 -9.02
C THR A 141 -18.69 43.58 -7.84
N GLU A 142 -20.00 43.46 -8.09
CA GLU A 142 -20.99 43.10 -7.05
C GLU A 142 -20.88 41.64 -6.55
N LEU A 143 -20.23 40.74 -7.31
CA LEU A 143 -20.08 39.33 -6.95
C LEU A 143 -18.71 39.00 -6.33
N GLU A 144 -17.76 39.94 -6.39
CA GLU A 144 -16.43 39.81 -5.77
C GLU A 144 -16.37 40.37 -4.34
N GLU A 145 -17.40 41.11 -3.91
CA GLU A 145 -17.68 41.45 -2.49
C GLU A 145 -18.48 40.35 -1.77
#